data_AF-C8X9S3-F1
#
_entry.id   AF-C8X9S3-F1
#
_cell.length_a   1.000
_cell.length_b   1.000
_cell.length_c   1.000
_cell.angle_alpha   90.00
_cell.angle_beta   90.00
_cell.angle_gamma   90.00
#
_symmetry.space_group_name_H-M   'P 1'
#
loop_
_entity.id
_entity.type
_entity.pdbx_description
1 polymer ?
#
loop_
_entity_poly.entity_id
_entity_poly.type
_entity_poly.pdbx_seq_one_letter_code
_entity_poly.pdbx_strand_id
1 'polypeptide(L)'
;MTRASILGTVTSLARPDHDELDDNTARVATIIAMAVRNALEEIHGGGIEDSLTDRQMAKINPIVRNAVATTVHAYFAPEDDVKAARWLRFQAMLVPDYWERPRIVDDYYD
;
A
#
# COMPACT_ATOMS: atom_id res chain seq x y z
N MET A 1 32.74 -42.60 -24.67
CA MET A 1 32.04 -41.32 -24.82
C MET A 1 31.09 -41.15 -23.64
N THR A 2 31.54 -40.44 -22.61
CA THR A 2 30.84 -40.28 -21.32
C THR A 2 30.06 -38.98 -21.38
N ARG A 3 28.73 -39.04 -21.23
CA ARG A 3 27.87 -37.85 -21.13
C ARG A 3 28.04 -37.24 -19.74
N ALA A 4 28.63 -36.04 -19.69
CA ALA A 4 28.62 -35.19 -18.50
C ALA A 4 27.19 -34.65 -18.29
N SER A 5 26.57 -35.02 -17.17
CA SER A 5 25.31 -34.45 -16.70
C SER A 5 25.61 -33.11 -16.03
N ILE A 6 25.29 -32.01 -16.69
CA ILE A 6 25.28 -30.67 -16.07
C ILE A 6 23.89 -30.48 -15.48
N LEU A 7 23.66 -31.06 -14.31
CA LEU A 7 22.58 -30.62 -13.43
C LEU A 7 23.08 -29.35 -12.74
N GLY A 8 22.86 -28.22 -13.41
CA GLY A 8 22.95 -26.92 -12.79
C GLY A 8 21.88 -26.84 -11.69
N THR A 9 22.33 -26.69 -10.46
CA THR A 9 21.51 -26.36 -9.31
C THR A 9 20.65 -25.15 -9.68
N VAL A 10 19.34 -25.33 -9.81
CA VAL A 10 18.40 -24.21 -9.80
C VAL A 10 18.39 -23.72 -8.37
N THR A 11 19.38 -22.90 -8.02
CA THR A 11 19.32 -22.07 -6.84
C THR A 11 18.13 -21.16 -7.06
N SER A 12 17.03 -21.45 -6.38
CA SER A 12 15.91 -20.53 -6.25
C SER A 12 16.51 -19.18 -5.89
N LEU A 13 16.45 -18.23 -6.83
CA LEU A 13 16.69 -16.83 -6.54
C LEU A 13 15.50 -16.38 -5.70
N ALA A 14 15.48 -16.81 -4.44
CA ALA A 14 14.76 -16.08 -3.41
C ALA A 14 15.24 -14.64 -3.56
N ARG A 15 14.32 -13.75 -3.95
CA ARG A 15 14.59 -12.32 -3.96
C ARG A 15 15.15 -12.01 -2.57
N PRO A 16 16.27 -11.28 -2.46
CA PRO A 16 16.76 -10.89 -1.14
C PRO A 16 15.60 -10.25 -0.39
N ASP A 17 15.45 -10.58 0.89
CA ASP A 17 14.43 -10.07 1.80
C ASP A 17 14.43 -8.53 1.78
N HIS A 18 13.76 -7.95 0.78
CA HIS A 18 13.52 -6.53 0.58
C HIS A 18 12.10 -6.16 1.04
N ASP A 19 11.41 -7.09 1.69
CA ASP A 19 9.98 -6.99 2.01
C ASP A 19 9.73 -6.28 3.35
N GLU A 20 10.78 -6.02 4.16
CA GLU A 20 10.66 -5.22 5.37
C GLU A 20 10.94 -3.75 5.08
N LEU A 21 9.91 -2.92 5.26
CA LEU A 21 10.02 -1.47 5.24
C LEU A 21 10.94 -1.03 6.37
N ASP A 22 11.72 0.04 6.16
CA ASP A 22 12.41 0.67 7.28
C ASP A 22 11.41 1.14 8.34
N ASP A 23 11.85 1.18 9.60
CA ASP A 23 10.99 1.47 10.76
C ASP A 23 10.19 2.76 10.60
N ASN A 24 10.78 3.80 10.01
CA ASN A 24 10.09 5.07 9.82
C ASN A 24 9.00 4.96 8.76
N THR A 25 9.30 4.35 7.61
CA THR A 25 8.32 4.06 6.55
C THR A 25 7.17 3.19 7.08
N ALA A 26 7.48 2.12 7.82
CA ALA A 26 6.48 1.24 8.43
C ALA A 26 5.57 2.00 9.41
N ARG A 27 6.16 2.84 10.26
CA ARG A 27 5.42 3.66 11.24
C ARG A 27 4.51 4.66 10.55
N VAL A 28 5.02 5.44 9.59
CA VAL A 28 4.24 6.44 8.85
C VAL A 28 3.11 5.77 8.07
N ALA A 29 3.39 4.67 7.38
CA ALA A 29 2.38 3.91 6.64
C ALA A 29 1.26 3.39 7.56
N THR A 30 1.62 2.89 8.75
CA THR A 30 0.63 2.39 9.72
C THR A 30 -0.29 3.51 10.21
N ILE A 31 0.26 4.69 10.51
CA ILE A 31 -0.53 5.85 10.96
C ILE A 31 -1.52 6.29 9.87
N ILE A 32 -1.04 6.43 8.62
CA ILE A 32 -1.88 6.82 7.50
C ILE A 32 -2.96 5.76 7.22
N ALA A 33 -2.60 4.48 7.24
CA ALA A 33 -3.57 3.39 7.03
C ALA A 33 -4.66 3.38 8.12
N MET A 34 -4.30 3.67 9.37
CA MET A 34 -5.27 3.81 10.47
C MET A 34 -6.20 5.01 10.25
N ALA A 35 -5.66 6.16 9.81
CA ALA A 35 -6.47 7.33 9.50
C ALA A 35 -7.49 7.03 8.39
N VAL A 36 -7.07 6.34 7.32
CA VAL A 36 -7.98 5.88 6.25
C VAL A 36 -9.01 4.90 6.78
N ARG A 37 -8.60 3.92 7.60
CA ARG A 37 -9.54 2.97 8.23
C ARG A 37 -10.59 3.69 9.07
N ASN A 38 -10.20 4.72 9.82
CA ASN A 38 -11.13 5.51 10.63
C ASN A 38 -12.09 6.34 9.77
N ALA A 39 -11.62 6.92 8.66
CA ALA A 39 -12.49 7.61 7.71
C ALA A 39 -13.55 6.67 7.08
N LEU A 40 -13.18 5.40 6.84
CA LEU A 40 -14.12 4.38 6.38
C LEU A 40 -15.18 4.02 7.43
N GLU A 41 -14.98 4.37 8.70
CA GLU A 41 -15.98 4.10 9.74
C GLU A 41 -17.23 4.95 9.62
N GLU A 42 -17.18 6.10 8.92
CA GLU A 42 -18.37 6.92 8.62
C GLU A 42 -19.44 6.14 7.85
N ILE A 43 -19.03 5.13 7.10
CA ILE A 43 -19.90 4.23 6.34
C ILE A 43 -19.86 2.79 6.89
N HIS A 44 -19.27 2.55 8.07
CA HIS A 44 -19.25 1.26 8.77
C HIS A 44 -20.18 1.30 9.99
N GLY A 45 -21.04 0.29 10.18
CA GLY A 45 -21.80 0.11 11.43
C GLY A 45 -23.05 0.99 11.64
N GLY A 46 -23.47 1.80 10.66
CA GLY A 46 -24.60 2.74 10.81
C GLY A 46 -26.02 2.16 10.65
N GLY A 47 -26.20 0.86 10.38
CA GLY A 47 -27.53 0.29 10.12
C GLY A 47 -28.23 0.82 8.85
N ILE A 48 -27.46 1.47 7.98
CA ILE A 48 -27.90 2.03 6.69
C ILE A 48 -27.71 0.95 5.61
N GLU A 49 -28.53 1.00 4.56
CA GLU A 49 -28.67 -0.04 3.52
C GLU A 49 -27.36 -0.39 2.76
N ASP A 50 -26.29 0.41 2.92
CA ASP A 50 -24.99 0.24 2.26
C ASP A 50 -23.77 0.25 3.23
N SER A 51 -23.98 0.04 4.53
CA SER A 51 -22.86 0.06 5.47
C SER A 51 -21.88 -1.11 5.24
N LEU A 52 -20.58 -0.83 5.38
CA LEU A 52 -19.55 -1.87 5.34
C LEU A 52 -19.74 -2.81 6.53
N THR A 53 -19.69 -4.13 6.28
CA THR A 53 -19.70 -5.15 7.34
C THR A 53 -18.29 -5.41 7.87
N ASP A 54 -18.17 -5.98 9.08
CA ASP A 54 -16.87 -6.39 9.66
C ASP A 54 -16.09 -7.31 8.71
N ARG A 55 -16.80 -8.22 8.03
CA ARG A 55 -16.20 -9.14 7.06
C ARG A 55 -15.65 -8.42 5.84
N GLN A 56 -16.28 -7.32 5.41
CA GLN A 56 -15.75 -6.47 4.33
C GLN A 56 -14.56 -5.66 4.83
N MET A 57 -14.64 -5.07 6.02
CA MET A 57 -13.52 -4.34 6.64
C MET A 57 -12.29 -5.23 6.84
N ALA A 58 -12.47 -6.50 7.25
CA ALA A 58 -11.38 -7.46 7.34
C ALA A 58 -10.65 -7.72 6.02
N LYS A 59 -11.31 -7.50 4.87
CA LYS A 59 -10.70 -7.57 3.53
C LYS A 59 -10.11 -6.23 3.09
N ILE A 60 -10.77 -5.13 3.40
CA ILE A 60 -10.37 -3.77 3.00
C ILE A 60 -9.12 -3.34 3.77
N ASN A 61 -9.04 -3.59 5.07
CA ASN A 61 -7.96 -3.12 5.93
C ASN A 61 -6.56 -3.56 5.44
N PRO A 62 -6.32 -4.84 5.06
CA PRO A 62 -5.05 -5.23 4.46
C PRO A 62 -4.76 -4.57 3.12
N ILE A 63 -5.77 -4.34 2.28
CA ILE A 63 -5.61 -3.69 0.97
C ILE A 63 -5.15 -2.24 1.17
N VAL A 64 -5.84 -1.49 2.02
CA VAL A 64 -5.49 -0.12 2.38
C VAL A 64 -4.09 -0.08 2.98
N ARG A 65 -3.81 -0.93 3.97
CA ARG A 65 -2.51 -0.97 4.64
C ARG A 65 -1.35 -1.20 3.66
N ASN A 66 -1.50 -2.17 2.76
CA ASN A 66 -0.45 -2.50 1.80
C ASN A 66 -0.31 -1.40 0.73
N ALA A 67 -1.41 -0.83 0.24
CA ALA A 67 -1.38 0.26 -0.73
C ALA A 67 -0.70 1.52 -0.16
N VAL A 68 -1.03 1.88 1.08
CA VAL A 68 -0.39 2.99 1.80
C VAL A 68 1.10 2.69 2.03
N ALA A 69 1.44 1.50 2.52
CA ALA A 69 2.83 1.07 2.71
C ALA A 69 3.67 1.20 1.44
N THR A 70 3.20 0.67 0.31
CA THR A 70 3.91 0.76 -0.96
C THR A 70 4.05 2.22 -1.43
N THR A 71 3.01 3.03 -1.25
CA THR A 71 3.05 4.44 -1.66
C THR A 71 4.01 5.26 -0.81
N VAL A 72 4.02 5.06 0.51
CA VAL A 72 4.94 5.74 1.43
C VAL A 72 6.39 5.31 1.15
N HIS A 73 6.63 4.01 0.94
CA HIS A 73 7.93 3.51 0.53
C HIS A 73 8.42 4.16 -0.76
N ALA A 74 7.58 4.21 -1.79
CA ALA A 74 7.92 4.85 -3.05
C ALA A 74 8.12 6.37 -2.91
N TYR A 75 7.39 7.03 -2.02
CA TYR A 75 7.50 8.47 -1.78
C TYR A 75 8.80 8.86 -1.08
N PHE A 76 9.31 8.02 -0.18
CA PHE A 76 10.58 8.25 0.53
C PHE A 76 11.79 7.60 -0.14
N ALA A 77 11.59 6.88 -1.24
CA ALA A 77 12.69 6.30 -2.00
C ALA A 77 13.62 7.38 -2.57
N PRO A 78 14.91 7.06 -2.79
CA PRO A 78 15.83 7.96 -3.49
C PRO A 78 15.27 8.46 -4.83
N GLU A 79 15.59 9.70 -5.20
CA GLU A 79 15.07 10.31 -6.44
C GLU A 79 15.42 9.54 -7.72
N ASP A 80 16.52 8.78 -7.70
CA ASP A 80 16.98 7.94 -8.80
C ASP A 80 16.37 6.52 -8.80
N ASP A 81 15.48 6.19 -7.85
CA ASP A 81 14.75 4.92 -7.86
C ASP A 81 13.68 4.93 -8.97
N VAL A 82 14.05 4.32 -10.10
CA VAL A 82 13.20 4.18 -11.28
C VAL A 82 11.90 3.41 -10.99
N LYS A 83 11.89 2.45 -10.05
CA LYS A 83 10.68 1.68 -9.71
C LYS A 83 9.71 2.53 -8.92
N ALA A 84 10.21 3.22 -7.89
CA ALA A 84 9.41 4.13 -7.08
C ALA A 84 8.82 5.25 -7.93
N ALA A 85 9.64 5.91 -8.77
CA ALA A 85 9.19 6.95 -9.67
C ALA A 85 8.13 6.46 -10.66
N ARG A 86 8.28 5.26 -11.23
CA ARG A 86 7.29 4.65 -12.13
C ARG A 86 5.98 4.36 -11.40
N TRP A 87 6.05 3.81 -10.20
CA TRP A 87 4.87 3.51 -9.39
C TRP A 87 4.07 4.77 -9.10
N LEU A 88 4.72 5.82 -8.57
CA LEU A 88 4.07 7.09 -8.24
C LEU A 88 3.42 7.76 -9.47
N ARG A 89 4.13 7.79 -10.61
CA ARG A 89 3.57 8.30 -11.86
C ARG A 89 2.34 7.51 -12.30
N PHE A 90 2.39 6.18 -12.19
CA PHE A 90 1.25 5.34 -12.53
C PHE A 90 0.06 5.63 -11.62
N GLN A 91 0.24 5.72 -10.30
CA GLN A 91 -0.84 6.06 -9.38
C GLN A 91 -1.43 7.45 -9.67
N ALA A 92 -0.58 8.43 -9.99
CA ALA A 92 -1.05 9.78 -10.36
C ALA A 92 -1.93 9.79 -11.62
N MET A 93 -1.65 8.94 -12.62
CA MET A 93 -2.48 8.81 -13.82
C MET A 93 -3.83 8.13 -13.57
N LEU A 94 -3.98 7.42 -12.44
CA LEU A 94 -5.24 6.75 -12.08
C LEU A 94 -6.20 7.65 -11.30
N VAL A 95 -5.76 8.85 -10.88
CA VAL A 95 -6.62 9.81 -10.19
C VAL A 95 -7.69 10.31 -11.17
N PRO A 96 -8.98 10.04 -10.93
CA PRO A 96 -10.04 10.48 -11.83
C PRO A 96 -10.26 12.00 -11.77
N ASP A 97 -10.59 12.62 -12.91
CA ASP A 97 -10.81 14.08 -12.99
C ASP A 97 -11.97 14.59 -12.12
N TYR A 98 -12.90 13.71 -11.74
CA TYR A 98 -14.04 14.05 -10.88
C TYR A 98 -13.71 14.05 -9.39
N TRP A 99 -12.50 13.64 -8.99
CA TRP A 99 -12.07 13.73 -7.60
C TRP A 99 -11.84 15.18 -7.20
N GLU A 100 -12.51 15.62 -6.14
CA GLU A 100 -12.20 16.90 -5.51
C GLU A 100 -10.79 16.89 -4.91
N ARG A 101 -10.17 18.07 -4.79
CA ARG A 101 -8.90 18.18 -4.09
C ARG A 101 -9.06 17.77 -2.62
N PRO A 102 -8.13 16.99 -2.05
CA PRO A 102 -8.14 16.66 -0.63
C PRO A 102 -8.20 17.92 0.24
N ARG A 103 -8.95 17.85 1.34
CA ARG A 103 -9.05 18.89 2.37
C ARG A 103 -8.65 18.29 3.72
N ILE A 104 -8.18 19.13 4.63
CA ILE A 104 -7.98 18.74 6.03
C ILE A 104 -9.37 18.53 6.64
N VAL A 105 -9.54 17.43 7.39
CA VAL A 105 -10.81 17.12 8.07
C VAL A 105 -11.02 18.06 9.26
N ASP A 106 -12.27 18.43 9.53
CA ASP A 106 -12.60 19.43 10.55
C ASP A 106 -12.16 18.99 11.96
N ASP A 107 -12.30 17.70 12.28
CA ASP A 107 -11.85 17.05 13.53
C ASP A 107 -10.35 17.30 13.86
N TYR A 108 -9.53 17.70 12.89
CA TYR A 108 -8.13 18.05 13.16
C TYR A 108 -7.97 19.33 13.98
N TYR A 109 -8.96 20.22 13.95
CA TYR A 109 -8.92 21.55 14.58
C TYR A 109 -9.63 21.63 15.93
N ASP A 110 -10.34 20.57 16.33
CA ASP A 110 -11.05 20.45 17.62
C ASP A 110 -10.13 20.02 18.78
#